data_AF-A0A2V9IAH4-F1
#
_entry.id   AF-A0A2V9IAH4-F1
#
_cell.length_a   1.000
_cell.length_b   1.000
_cell.length_c   1.000
_cell.angle_alpha   90.00
_cell.angle_beta   90.00
_cell.angle_gamma   90.00
#
_symmetry.space_group_name_H-M   'P 1'
#
loop_
_entity.id
_entity.type
_entity.pdbx_description
1 polymer ?
#
loop_
_entity_poly.entity_id
_entity_poly.type
_entity_poly.pdbx_seq_one_letter_code
_entity_poly.pdbx_strand_id
1 'polypeptide(L)'
;APRLVEKFKTLPQLSDVASDQQNGGLRITLGIDRDTASRLGITTQMIDDTLYDAFGQRLVSTLYTQLNQYHVVMEVAPRFWQSP
;
A
#
# COMPACT_ATOMS: atom_id res chain seq x y z
N ALA A 1 -16.56 -7.45 -11.12
CA ALA A 1 -17.14 -7.48 -12.47
C ALA A 1 -17.04 -8.82 -13.24
N PRO A 2 -16.60 -9.98 -12.69
CA PRO A 2 -16.46 -11.20 -13.54
C PRO A 2 -17.79 -11.68 -14.13
N ARG A 3 -18.88 -11.62 -13.36
CA ARG A 3 -20.22 -12.07 -13.80
C ARG A 3 -20.78 -11.29 -14.99
N LEU A 4 -20.43 -10.01 -15.13
CA LEU A 4 -20.91 -9.15 -16.23
C LEU A 4 -20.13 -9.42 -17.51
N VAL A 5 -18.79 -9.51 -17.40
CA VAL A 5 -17.89 -9.87 -18.50
C VAL A 5 -18.23 -11.27 -19.04
N GLU A 6 -18.47 -12.23 -18.14
CA GLU A 6 -18.91 -13.58 -18.51
C GLU A 6 -20.22 -13.57 -19.31
N LYS A 7 -21.18 -12.73 -18.95
CA LYS A 7 -22.44 -12.60 -19.70
C LYS A 7 -22.25 -11.93 -21.06
N PHE A 8 -21.44 -10.88 -21.16
CA PHE A 8 -21.16 -10.22 -22.44
C PHE A 8 -20.38 -11.08 -23.41
N LYS A 9 -19.51 -11.97 -22.92
CA LYS A 9 -18.85 -13.00 -23.76
C LYS A 9 -19.83 -13.99 -24.40
N THR A 10 -21.07 -14.08 -23.92
CA THR A 10 -22.09 -14.96 -24.53
C THR A 10 -22.87 -14.30 -25.66
N LEU A 11 -22.67 -12.99 -25.90
CA LEU A 11 -23.39 -12.25 -26.94
C LEU A 11 -22.61 -12.30 -28.26
N PRO A 12 -23.13 -12.94 -29.32
CA PRO A 12 -22.43 -13.06 -30.59
C PRO A 12 -22.25 -11.72 -31.33
N GLN A 13 -22.95 -10.67 -30.88
CA GLN A 13 -22.82 -9.31 -31.40
C GLN A 13 -21.59 -8.57 -30.87
N LEU A 14 -20.92 -9.09 -29.84
CA LEU A 14 -19.78 -8.45 -29.19
C LEU A 14 -18.52 -9.29 -29.40
N SER A 15 -17.46 -8.69 -29.94
CA SER A 15 -16.13 -9.28 -29.99
C SER A 15 -15.24 -8.67 -28.90
N ASP A 16 -14.15 -9.37 -28.55
CA ASP A 16 -13.06 -8.83 -27.73
C ASP A 16 -13.45 -8.32 -26.32
N VAL A 17 -14.46 -8.92 -25.69
CA VAL A 17 -14.92 -8.56 -24.35
C VAL A 17 -13.84 -8.89 -23.30
N ALA A 18 -13.20 -7.85 -22.76
CA ALA A 18 -12.17 -7.92 -21.72
C ALA A 18 -12.55 -7.10 -20.47
N SER A 19 -11.76 -7.22 -19.40
CA SER A 19 -11.87 -6.39 -18.20
C SER A 19 -10.49 -5.94 -17.76
N ASP A 20 -10.39 -4.66 -17.41
CA ASP A 20 -9.24 -4.02 -16.77
C ASP A 20 -9.22 -4.23 -15.25
N GLN A 21 -10.19 -4.95 -14.69
CA GLN A 21 -10.27 -5.21 -13.26
C GLN A 21 -9.12 -6.10 -12.81
N GLN A 22 -8.20 -5.51 -12.04
CA GLN A 22 -7.10 -6.22 -11.40
C GLN A 22 -7.48 -6.61 -9.97
N ASN A 23 -8.11 -7.78 -9.82
CA ASN A 23 -8.36 -8.39 -8.52
C ASN A 23 -7.18 -9.29 -8.12
N GLY A 24 -6.88 -9.39 -6.82
CA GLY A 24 -5.85 -10.29 -6.30
C GLY A 24 -4.46 -9.68 -6.14
N GLY A 25 -4.36 -8.35 -6.06
CA GLY A 25 -3.13 -7.69 -5.64
C GLY A 25 -2.70 -8.18 -4.24
N LEU A 26 -1.39 -8.34 -4.05
CA LEU A 26 -0.83 -8.74 -2.76
C LEU A 26 -1.18 -7.67 -1.71
N ARG A 27 -1.75 -8.10 -0.59
CA ARG A 27 -2.09 -7.22 0.54
C ARG A 27 -1.76 -7.92 1.85
N ILE A 28 -1.32 -7.13 2.82
CA ILE A 28 -1.19 -7.55 4.22
C ILE A 28 -2.40 -7.04 5.00
N THR A 29 -2.95 -7.88 5.88
CA THR A 29 -4.03 -7.50 6.80
C THR A 29 -3.45 -7.25 8.18
N LEU A 30 -3.69 -6.06 8.74
CA LEU A 30 -3.24 -5.67 10.07
C LEU A 30 -4.39 -5.85 11.08
N GLY A 31 -4.17 -6.70 12.09
CA GLY A 31 -5.02 -6.77 13.27
C GLY A 31 -4.45 -5.89 14.38
N ILE A 32 -5.25 -4.99 14.94
CA ILE A 32 -4.84 -4.11 16.05
C ILE A 32 -5.62 -4.51 17.30
N ASP A 33 -4.91 -4.91 18.36
CA ASP A 33 -5.47 -4.98 19.72
C ASP A 33 -5.59 -3.54 20.27
N ARG A 34 -6.77 -2.97 20.09
CA ARG A 34 -7.06 -1.58 20.48
C ARG A 34 -7.06 -1.38 21.99
N ASP A 35 -7.46 -2.40 22.76
CA ASP A 35 -7.52 -2.30 24.21
C ASP A 35 -6.11 -2.21 24.78
N THR A 36 -5.21 -3.07 24.32
CA THR A 36 -3.80 -3.03 24.72
C THR A 36 -3.10 -1.76 24.23
N ALA A 37 -3.32 -1.37 22.97
CA ALA A 37 -2.74 -0.15 22.42
C ALA A 37 -3.18 1.09 23.23
N SER A 38 -4.47 1.21 23.56
CA SER A 38 -5.00 2.33 24.34
C SER A 38 -4.41 2.39 25.75
N ARG A 39 -4.24 1.25 26.43
CA ARG A 39 -3.59 1.20 27.76
C ARG A 39 -2.14 1.69 27.73
N LEU A 40 -1.46 1.53 26.59
CA LEU A 40 -0.09 1.99 26.39
C LEU A 40 -0.01 3.41 25.81
N GLY A 41 -1.14 4.09 25.59
CA GLY A 41 -1.18 5.41 24.95
C GLY A 41 -0.84 5.39 23.46
N ILE A 42 -0.87 4.21 22.82
CA ILE A 42 -0.57 4.05 21.40
C ILE A 42 -1.86 4.27 20.62
N THR A 43 -1.89 5.33 19.82
CA THR A 43 -3.03 5.64 18.94
C THR A 43 -2.95 4.85 17.64
N THR A 44 -4.09 4.63 16.99
CA THR A 44 -4.11 4.03 15.66
C THR A 44 -3.34 4.85 14.63
N GLN A 45 -3.32 6.18 14.78
CA GLN A 45 -2.54 7.08 13.94
C GLN A 45 -1.04 6.82 14.07
N MET A 46 -0.54 6.64 15.31
CA MET A 46 0.87 6.32 15.53
C MET A 46 1.27 4.99 14.88
N ILE A 47 0.37 3.99 14.91
CA ILE A 47 0.61 2.71 14.25
C ILE A 47 0.70 2.90 12.73
N ASP A 48 -0.25 3.66 12.16
CA ASP A 48 -0.27 3.96 10.72
C ASP A 48 0.97 4.73 10.27
N ASP A 49 1.31 5.81 10.98
CA ASP A 49 2.51 6.61 10.71
C ASP A 49 3.78 5.75 10.79
N THR A 50 3.92 4.92 11.82
CA THR A 50 5.11 4.06 11.99
C THR A 50 5.23 3.03 10.87
N LEU A 51 4.12 2.42 10.45
CA LEU A 51 4.12 1.47 9.33
C LEU A 51 4.43 2.17 8.01
N TYR A 52 3.94 3.40 7.81
CA TYR A 52 4.25 4.20 6.64
C TYR A 52 5.72 4.65 6.62
N ASP A 53 6.30 5.01 7.76
CA ASP A 53 7.72 5.34 7.89
C ASP A 53 8.62 4.13 7.59
N ALA A 54 8.17 2.93 7.95
CA ALA A 54 8.94 1.70 7.79
C ALA A 54 8.88 1.12 6.37
N PHE A 55 7.70 1.11 5.75
CA PHE A 55 7.43 0.38 4.50
C PHE A 55 6.91 1.26 3.35
N GLY A 56 6.61 2.54 3.62
CA GLY A 56 6.23 3.53 2.62
C GLY A 56 7.45 4.33 2.12
N GLN A 57 7.23 5.14 1.09
CA GLN A 57 8.24 6.08 0.59
C GLN A 57 8.08 7.44 1.28
N ARG A 58 8.40 7.49 2.58
CA ARG A 58 8.29 8.75 3.31
C ARG A 58 9.45 9.68 2.98
N LEU A 59 9.13 10.79 2.31
CA LEU A 59 10.07 11.87 2.04
C LEU A 59 10.22 12.72 3.31
N VAL A 60 11.41 12.75 3.87
CA VAL A 60 11.67 13.49 5.13
C VAL A 60 12.44 14.78 4.91
N SER A 61 13.12 14.91 3.76
CA SER A 61 13.84 16.13 3.40
C SER A 61 14.14 16.17 1.90
N THR A 62 14.56 17.34 1.44
CA THR A 62 15.10 17.54 0.10
C THR A 62 16.47 18.19 0.23
N LEU A 63 17.49 17.52 -0.31
CA LEU A 63 18.85 18.04 -0.40
C LEU A 63 18.99 18.82 -1.71
N TYR A 64 19.39 20.08 -1.60
CA TYR A 64 19.65 20.94 -2.75
C TYR A 64 21.15 20.96 -3.03
N THR A 65 21.51 20.68 -4.26
CA THR A 65 22.86 20.85 -4.80
C THR A 65 22.85 21.93 -5.87
N GLN A 66 24.02 22.32 -6.37
CA GLN A 66 24.14 23.45 -7.31
C GLN A 66 23.38 23.26 -8.63
N LEU A 67 23.12 22.02 -9.04
CA LEU A 67 22.39 21.70 -10.28
C LEU A 67 21.20 20.76 -10.08
N ASN A 68 21.10 20.06 -8.94
CA ASN A 68 20.10 19.01 -8.73
C ASN A 68 19.45 19.09 -7.35
N GLN A 69 18.27 18.51 -7.22
CA GLN A 69 17.61 18.25 -5.94
C GLN A 69 17.44 16.74 -5.72
N TYR A 70 17.68 16.27 -4.51
CA TYR A 70 17.54 14.87 -4.12
C TYR A 70 16.56 14.75 -2.97
N HIS A 71 15.60 13.82 -3.08
CA HIS A 71 14.71 13.52 -1.98
C HIS A 71 15.34 12.49 -1.04
N VAL A 72 15.26 12.75 0.27
CA VAL A 72 15.71 11.81 1.29
C VAL A 72 14.50 10.98 1.71
N VAL A 73 14.59 9.67 1.46
CA VAL A 73 13.57 8.69 1.83
C VAL A 73 13.99 8.02 3.14
N MET A 74 13.08 7.97 4.10
CA MET A 74 13.26 7.18 5.32
C MET A 74 12.71 5.77 5.11
N GLU A 75 13.47 4.77 5.56
CA GLU A 75 13.10 3.36 5.49
C GLU A 75 13.54 2.64 6.77
N VAL A 76 12.89 1.52 7.09
CA VAL A 76 13.37 0.62 8.14
C VAL A 76 14.65 -0.11 7.69
N ALA A 77 15.46 -0.59 8.63
CA ALA A 77 16.69 -1.31 8.30
C ALA A 77 16.39 -2.59 7.47
N PRO A 78 17.27 -2.98 6.52
CA PRO A 78 16.98 -4.03 5.52
C PRO A 78 16.54 -5.38 6.08
N ARG A 79 17.01 -5.74 7.28
CA ARG A 79 16.63 -6.99 7.96
C ARG A 79 15.15 -7.08 8.33
N PHE A 80 14.44 -5.95 8.39
CA PHE A 80 13.02 -5.88 8.75
C PHE A 80 12.09 -5.74 7.52
N TRP A 81 12.64 -5.76 6.30
CA TRP A 81 11.84 -5.55 5.08
C TRP A 81 10.87 -6.70 4.78
N GLN A 82 11.21 -7.93 5.15
CA GLN A 82 10.36 -9.11 4.87
C GLN A 82 9.35 -9.39 6.00
N SER A 83 9.71 -9.05 7.23
CA SER A 83 8.86 -9.16 8.40
C SER A 83 9.27 -8.09 9.40
N PRO A 84 8.32 -7.31 9.96
CA PRO A 84 8.58 -6.52 11.15
C PRO A 84 8.99 -7.41 12.32
#